data_AF-A0A955PSS9-F1
#
_entry.id   AF-A0A955PSS9-F1
#
_cell.length_a   1.000
_cell.length_b   1.000
_cell.length_c   1.000
_cell.angle_alpha   90.00
_cell.angle_beta   90.00
_cell.angle_gamma   90.00
#
_symmetry.space_group_name_H-M   'P 1'
#
loop_
_entity.id
_entity.type
_entity.pdbx_description
1 polymer ?
#
loop_
_entity_poly.entity_id
_entity_poly.type
_entity_poly.pdbx_seq_one_letter_code
_entity_poly.pdbx_strand_id
1 'polypeptide(L)'
;MHIIENFFMKVFRKSVGESCFFRTATALVLIGLFSSISWADDPFGSSTLAPNKNDMIKDMAFDQVNWKRPQGVFTWITMATGYDTPWDSLGRPGWMTTGDAYVEPVNPGVSEFPLDTQMFYIVFEAQPLDAPGQFAAAWFRMTDGQVASNTPVGKDVIELEMNQRSGYFQISRPAEGWKPGKYQVKIFYGSPGQALHAVNVIGTMEFTIKG
;
A
#
# COMPACT_ATOMS: atom_id res chain seq x y z
N MET A 1 33.92 2.61 40.59
CA MET A 1 35.22 3.28 40.55
C MET A 1 35.14 4.37 39.50
N HIS A 2 35.02 5.63 39.90
CA HIS A 2 34.83 6.76 38.98
C HIS A 2 36.17 7.20 38.36
N ILE A 3 36.17 7.58 37.08
CA ILE A 3 37.30 8.26 36.42
C ILE A 3 36.84 9.66 35.99
N ILE A 4 36.97 10.58 36.95
CA ILE A 4 37.51 11.95 36.88
C ILE A 4 37.37 12.74 35.56
N GLU A 5 36.81 13.95 35.69
CA GLU A 5 36.69 14.99 34.66
C GLU A 5 37.94 15.89 34.51
N ASN A 6 37.90 16.77 33.48
CA ASN A 6 38.54 18.10 33.44
C ASN A 6 40.09 18.14 33.36
N PHE A 7 40.73 19.09 32.68
CA PHE A 7 40.49 20.54 32.71
C PHE A 7 41.06 21.27 31.47
N PHE A 8 40.88 22.60 31.46
CA PHE A 8 40.84 23.48 30.29
C PHE A 8 42.14 24.31 30.07
N MET A 9 42.21 24.93 28.89
CA MET A 9 42.97 26.15 28.56
C MET A 9 44.49 26.11 28.32
N LYS A 10 44.89 26.61 27.14
CA LYS A 10 46.02 27.56 27.04
C LYS A 10 45.82 28.55 25.89
N VAL A 11 45.69 29.83 26.22
CA VAL A 11 45.52 30.96 25.27
C VAL A 11 46.82 31.80 25.25
N PHE A 12 46.94 32.68 24.24
CA PHE A 12 47.89 33.79 24.07
C PHE A 12 49.28 33.55 23.45
N ARG A 13 49.40 33.93 22.16
CA ARG A 13 50.23 35.03 21.59
C ARG A 13 50.09 34.97 20.04
N LYS A 14 50.20 36.04 19.24
CA LYS A 14 50.73 37.40 19.43
C LYS A 14 50.10 38.39 18.41
N SER A 15 50.23 39.69 18.65
CA SER A 15 49.88 40.82 17.75
C SER A 15 51.16 41.64 17.40
N VAL A 16 51.21 42.58 16.44
CA VAL A 16 50.26 43.11 15.44
C VAL A 16 51.06 43.58 14.19
N GLY A 17 50.42 44.04 13.09
CA GLY A 17 51.14 44.70 11.99
C GLY A 17 50.27 45.40 10.92
N GLU A 18 50.23 46.74 10.98
CA GLU A 18 49.73 47.69 9.95
C GLU A 18 50.66 47.73 8.71
N SER A 19 50.39 48.36 7.55
CA SER A 19 49.18 48.79 6.81
C SER A 19 49.60 49.26 5.38
N CYS A 20 48.66 49.73 4.56
CA CYS A 20 48.84 50.68 3.42
C CYS A 20 49.22 50.23 1.98
N PHE A 21 48.41 50.76 1.03
CA PHE A 21 48.64 51.10 -0.39
C PHE A 21 49.22 50.08 -1.41
N PHE A 22 48.39 49.64 -2.37
CA PHE A 22 48.47 50.15 -3.76
C PHE A 22 47.16 49.94 -4.56
N ARG A 23 47.09 50.50 -5.78
CA ARG A 23 45.86 50.73 -6.58
C ARG A 23 45.63 49.68 -7.68
N THR A 24 44.35 49.45 -8.00
CA THR A 24 43.78 49.14 -9.34
C THR A 24 44.40 48.04 -10.22
N ALA A 25 43.64 46.96 -10.45
CA ALA A 25 43.36 46.44 -11.81
C ALA A 25 42.10 45.56 -11.80
N THR A 26 41.14 45.85 -12.69
CA THR A 26 39.92 45.04 -12.86
C THR A 26 40.20 43.85 -13.78
N ALA A 27 39.87 42.63 -13.35
CA ALA A 27 39.87 41.44 -14.21
C ALA A 27 38.67 40.55 -13.89
N LEU A 28 37.54 40.83 -14.56
CA LEU A 28 36.35 39.96 -14.56
C LEU A 28 36.64 38.72 -15.42
N VAL A 29 37.01 37.61 -14.77
CA VAL A 29 37.15 36.30 -15.43
C VAL A 29 35.90 35.48 -15.15
N LEU A 30 34.91 35.61 -16.05
CA LEU A 30 33.70 34.79 -16.09
C LEU A 30 34.04 33.37 -16.52
N ILE A 31 34.39 32.50 -15.56
CA ILE A 31 34.39 31.05 -15.79
C ILE A 31 32.94 30.58 -15.67
N GLY A 32 32.29 30.39 -16.82
CA GLY A 32 30.96 29.82 -16.93
C GLY A 32 30.96 28.33 -16.59
N LEU A 33 30.97 28.00 -15.30
CA LEU A 33 30.50 26.69 -14.85
C LEU A 33 28.96 26.69 -14.92
N PHE A 34 28.43 26.24 -16.06
CA PHE A 34 27.07 25.72 -16.11
C PHE A 34 27.02 24.37 -15.38
N SER A 35 27.19 24.40 -14.06
CA SER A 35 26.57 23.40 -13.22
C SER A 35 25.07 23.59 -13.38
N SER A 36 24.46 22.76 -14.22
CA SER A 36 23.01 22.56 -14.25
C SER A 36 22.58 22.26 -12.82
N ILE A 37 21.94 23.24 -12.17
CA ILE A 37 21.23 23.00 -10.92
C ILE A 37 20.09 22.08 -11.30
N SER A 38 20.34 20.78 -11.15
CA SER A 38 19.30 19.77 -11.18
C SER A 38 18.45 20.02 -9.95
N TRP A 39 17.39 20.80 -10.12
CA TRP A 39 16.27 20.80 -9.20
C TRP A 39 15.67 19.39 -9.30
N ALA A 40 16.23 18.47 -8.52
CA ALA A 40 15.49 17.30 -8.11
C ALA A 40 14.38 17.85 -7.21
N ASP A 41 13.14 17.81 -7.70
CA ASP A 41 11.98 18.10 -6.88
C ASP A 41 12.03 17.20 -5.63
N ASP A 42 11.63 17.74 -4.48
CA ASP A 42 11.54 16.97 -3.25
C ASP A 42 10.56 15.79 -3.48
N PRO A 43 11.01 14.53 -3.40
CA PRO A 43 10.14 13.37 -3.61
C PRO A 43 9.06 13.24 -2.51
N PHE A 44 9.13 14.07 -1.47
CA PHE A 44 8.15 14.17 -0.38
C PHE A 44 7.34 15.49 -0.42
N GLY A 45 7.16 16.05 -1.63
CA GLY A 45 6.54 17.35 -1.90
C GLY A 45 5.34 17.74 -1.03
N SER A 46 5.31 19.02 -0.64
CA SER A 46 4.43 19.59 0.40
C SER A 46 2.93 19.33 0.21
N SER A 47 2.43 18.28 0.90
CA SER A 47 1.01 18.07 1.15
C SER A 47 0.71 18.10 2.67
N THR A 48 0.91 19.26 3.30
CA THR A 48 0.54 19.48 4.72
C THR A 48 -0.96 19.78 4.92
N LEU A 49 -1.75 19.74 3.85
CA LEU A 49 -3.20 19.60 3.94
C LEU A 49 -3.51 18.14 4.23
N ALA A 50 -4.11 17.86 5.40
CA ALA A 50 -4.72 16.56 5.66
C ALA A 50 -5.75 16.29 4.54
N PRO A 51 -5.58 15.24 3.72
CA PRO A 51 -6.49 15.01 2.60
C PRO A 51 -7.91 14.77 3.13
N ASN A 52 -8.93 15.16 2.37
CA ASN A 52 -10.30 14.82 2.71
C ASN A 52 -10.41 13.29 2.79
N LYS A 53 -11.17 12.77 3.75
CA LYS A 53 -11.45 11.32 3.87
C LYS A 53 -11.90 10.71 2.54
N ASN A 54 -12.65 11.48 1.73
CA ASN A 54 -13.10 11.05 0.41
C ASN A 54 -11.97 10.98 -0.64
N ASP A 55 -10.98 11.89 -0.56
CA ASP A 55 -9.81 11.88 -1.43
C ASP A 55 -8.89 10.70 -1.05
N MET A 56 -8.66 10.47 0.25
CA MET A 56 -7.91 9.28 0.72
C MET A 56 -8.53 7.97 0.25
N ILE A 57 -9.86 7.84 0.26
CA ILE A 57 -10.55 6.63 -0.24
C ILE A 57 -10.29 6.45 -1.74
N LYS A 58 -10.33 7.54 -2.51
CA LYS A 58 -10.09 7.50 -3.97
C LYS A 58 -8.63 7.15 -4.30
N ASP A 59 -7.68 7.69 -3.55
CA ASP A 59 -6.25 7.44 -3.74
C ASP A 59 -5.84 6.02 -3.31
N MET A 60 -6.63 5.38 -2.43
CA MET A 60 -6.48 3.99 -2.02
C MET A 60 -7.31 3.00 -2.85
N ALA A 61 -8.05 3.42 -3.88
CA ALA A 61 -8.93 2.55 -4.65
C ALA A 61 -8.16 1.75 -5.71
N PHE A 62 -8.30 0.41 -5.70
CA PHE A 62 -7.75 -0.45 -6.73
C PHE A 62 -8.62 -0.43 -8.00
N ASP A 63 -7.98 -0.15 -9.12
CA ASP A 63 -8.54 -0.11 -10.47
C ASP A 63 -8.94 -1.51 -10.93
N GLN A 64 -10.25 -1.71 -11.08
CA GLN A 64 -10.84 -2.95 -11.57
C GLN A 64 -10.89 -3.03 -13.11
N VAL A 65 -10.74 -1.90 -13.81
CA VAL A 65 -10.82 -1.85 -15.27
C VAL A 65 -9.48 -2.23 -15.87
N ASN A 66 -8.40 -1.58 -15.41
CA ASN A 66 -7.03 -1.86 -15.86
C ASN A 66 -6.27 -2.69 -14.82
N TRP A 67 -6.92 -3.73 -14.28
CA TRP A 67 -6.45 -4.50 -13.13
C TRP A 67 -5.10 -5.21 -13.31
N LYS A 68 -4.72 -5.54 -14.56
CA LYS A 68 -3.42 -6.15 -14.95
C LYS A 68 -2.26 -5.14 -14.88
N ARG A 69 -2.10 -4.46 -13.75
CA ARG A 69 -0.99 -3.54 -13.49
C ARG A 69 -0.59 -3.56 -12.01
N PRO A 70 0.65 -3.18 -11.66
CA PRO A 70 1.07 -3.04 -10.27
C PRO A 70 0.18 -2.05 -9.50
N GLN A 71 -0.25 -2.46 -8.31
CA GLN A 71 -1.15 -1.71 -7.43
C GLN A 71 -0.78 -1.96 -5.96
N GLY A 72 -0.02 -1.04 -5.37
CA GLY A 72 0.51 -1.21 -4.01
C GLY A 72 1.47 -2.39 -3.92
N VAL A 73 1.19 -3.34 -3.03
CA VAL A 73 1.97 -4.58 -2.86
C VAL A 73 1.64 -5.67 -3.89
N PHE A 74 0.65 -5.44 -4.76
CA PHE A 74 0.20 -6.42 -5.75
C PHE A 74 0.84 -6.17 -7.12
N THR A 75 1.31 -7.22 -7.78
CA THR A 75 1.58 -7.22 -9.23
C THR A 75 0.29 -6.94 -10.01
N TRP A 76 -0.83 -7.50 -9.51
CA TRP A 76 -2.19 -7.24 -9.97
C TRP A 76 -3.20 -7.74 -8.92
N ILE A 77 -4.38 -7.12 -8.86
CA ILE A 77 -5.49 -7.51 -7.97
C ILE A 77 -6.83 -7.17 -8.65
N THR A 78 -7.78 -8.11 -8.62
CA THR A 78 -9.08 -7.97 -9.29
C THR A 78 -10.19 -8.73 -8.58
N MET A 79 -11.41 -8.19 -8.59
CA MET A 79 -12.61 -9.00 -8.39
C MET A 79 -12.84 -9.96 -9.56
N ALA A 80 -13.45 -11.11 -9.28
CA ALA A 80 -13.68 -12.20 -10.22
C ALA A 80 -14.92 -13.03 -9.81
N THR A 81 -15.62 -13.65 -10.77
CA THR A 81 -16.73 -14.57 -10.45
C THR A 81 -16.24 -15.94 -9.95
N GLY A 82 -14.99 -16.29 -10.27
CA GLY A 82 -14.35 -17.56 -9.93
C GLY A 82 -12.83 -17.42 -9.93
N TYR A 83 -12.15 -18.53 -9.69
CA TYR A 83 -10.72 -18.64 -9.89
C TYR A 83 -10.39 -20.03 -10.45
N ASP A 84 -9.34 -20.11 -11.25
CA ASP A 84 -8.78 -21.36 -11.77
C ASP A 84 -7.40 -21.62 -11.14
N THR A 85 -7.07 -22.90 -10.98
CA THR A 85 -5.77 -23.39 -10.48
C THR A 85 -5.36 -24.59 -11.32
N PRO A 86 -4.16 -24.60 -11.94
CA PRO A 86 -3.71 -25.73 -12.76
C PRO A 86 -3.22 -26.94 -11.93
N TRP A 87 -3.36 -26.90 -10.60
CA TRP A 87 -2.93 -27.94 -9.66
C TRP A 87 -4.11 -28.49 -8.85
N ASP A 88 -4.11 -29.80 -8.62
CA ASP A 88 -4.96 -30.50 -7.64
C ASP A 88 -4.51 -30.16 -6.20
N SER A 89 -4.73 -28.91 -5.80
CA SER A 89 -4.36 -28.39 -4.48
C SER A 89 -5.22 -29.01 -3.37
N LEU A 90 -4.58 -29.70 -2.42
CA LEU A 90 -5.20 -30.10 -1.16
C LEU A 90 -5.36 -28.88 -0.24
N GLY A 91 -6.38 -28.07 -0.51
CA GLY A 91 -6.71 -26.88 0.26
C GLY A 91 -6.57 -25.59 -0.52
N ARG A 92 -6.73 -24.48 0.21
CA ARG A 92 -6.78 -23.12 -0.33
C ARG A 92 -5.37 -22.58 -0.60
N PRO A 93 -5.08 -21.97 -1.77
CA PRO A 93 -3.87 -21.19 -2.00
C PRO A 93 -3.56 -20.21 -0.86
N GLY A 94 -2.34 -20.27 -0.33
CA GLY A 94 -1.91 -19.65 0.92
C GLY A 94 -1.85 -20.64 2.10
N TRP A 95 -2.87 -21.49 2.23
CA TRP A 95 -2.95 -22.49 3.28
C TRP A 95 -2.22 -23.78 2.87
N MET A 96 -0.99 -23.98 3.37
CA MET A 96 -0.19 -25.21 3.20
C MET A 96 0.12 -25.63 1.75
N THR A 97 -0.10 -24.75 0.78
CA THR A 97 0.02 -25.04 -0.65
C THR A 97 1.48 -25.17 -1.07
N THR A 98 1.84 -26.29 -1.69
CA THR A 98 3.23 -26.65 -1.99
C THR A 98 3.84 -25.75 -3.06
N GLY A 99 4.71 -24.82 -2.66
CA GLY A 99 5.67 -24.13 -3.53
C GLY A 99 5.08 -23.09 -4.48
N ASP A 100 4.38 -23.57 -5.51
CA ASP A 100 4.19 -22.88 -6.79
C ASP A 100 2.70 -22.64 -7.12
N ALA A 101 1.86 -22.54 -6.08
CA ALA A 101 0.41 -22.42 -6.21
C ALA A 101 -0.04 -21.10 -6.86
N TYR A 102 -0.03 -21.06 -8.19
CA TYR A 102 -0.57 -19.98 -9.01
C TYR A 102 -2.10 -20.07 -9.14
N VAL A 103 -2.75 -18.90 -9.24
CA VAL A 103 -4.22 -18.74 -9.32
C VAL A 103 -4.57 -17.71 -10.39
N GLU A 104 -5.51 -18.04 -11.28
CA GLU A 104 -6.04 -17.11 -12.29
C GLU A 104 -7.48 -16.67 -11.99
N PRO A 105 -7.87 -15.41 -12.26
CA PRO A 105 -9.24 -14.95 -12.08
C PRO A 105 -10.15 -15.35 -13.26
N VAL A 106 -11.33 -15.90 -12.94
CA VAL A 106 -12.40 -16.14 -13.91
C VAL A 106 -13.35 -14.94 -13.97
N ASN A 107 -13.53 -14.38 -15.17
CA ASN A 107 -14.24 -13.11 -15.42
C ASN A 107 -13.73 -11.94 -14.54
N PRO A 108 -12.46 -11.54 -14.70
CA PRO A 108 -11.87 -10.44 -13.93
C PRO A 108 -12.47 -9.07 -14.27
N GLY A 109 -12.37 -8.13 -13.34
CA GLY A 109 -12.88 -6.76 -13.44
C GLY A 109 -14.38 -6.61 -13.13
N VAL A 110 -15.08 -7.72 -12.86
CA VAL A 110 -16.49 -7.70 -12.45
C VAL A 110 -16.67 -7.07 -11.08
N SER A 111 -17.58 -6.11 -10.96
CA SER A 111 -17.90 -5.42 -9.69
C SER A 111 -19.41 -5.37 -9.42
N GLU A 112 -20.22 -6.05 -10.22
CA GLU A 112 -21.67 -6.12 -10.06
C GLU A 112 -22.11 -7.59 -9.96
N PHE A 113 -22.84 -7.93 -8.90
CA PHE A 113 -23.22 -9.30 -8.57
C PHE A 113 -24.72 -9.41 -8.27
N PRO A 114 -25.42 -10.46 -8.74
CA PRO A 114 -26.82 -10.74 -8.37
C PRO A 114 -27.04 -11.00 -6.87
N LEU A 115 -28.27 -10.77 -6.38
CA LEU A 115 -28.73 -11.02 -5.00
C LEU A 115 -28.53 -12.45 -4.48
N ASP A 116 -28.55 -13.44 -5.39
CA ASP A 116 -28.42 -14.87 -5.13
C ASP A 116 -26.98 -15.39 -5.23
N THR A 117 -26.01 -14.51 -5.54
CA THR A 117 -24.57 -14.84 -5.55
C THR A 117 -24.14 -15.40 -4.18
N GLN A 118 -23.82 -16.69 -4.11
CA GLN A 118 -23.40 -17.33 -2.84
C GLN A 118 -21.99 -16.93 -2.44
N MET A 119 -21.09 -16.79 -3.42
CA MET A 119 -19.70 -16.38 -3.24
C MET A 119 -19.18 -15.76 -4.54
N PHE A 120 -18.28 -14.79 -4.40
CA PHE A 120 -17.38 -14.34 -5.47
C PHE A 120 -16.00 -14.09 -4.88
N TYR A 121 -15.03 -13.73 -5.71
CA TYR A 121 -13.62 -13.73 -5.33
C TYR A 121 -12.95 -12.38 -5.59
N ILE A 122 -11.89 -12.11 -4.82
CA ILE A 122 -10.88 -11.11 -5.14
C ILE A 122 -9.58 -11.89 -5.31
N VAL A 123 -9.10 -12.02 -6.54
CA VAL A 123 -7.91 -12.79 -6.89
C VAL A 123 -6.75 -11.81 -7.10
N PHE A 124 -5.56 -12.20 -6.69
CA PHE A 124 -4.38 -11.34 -6.77
C PHE A 124 -3.09 -12.13 -6.95
N GLU A 125 -2.07 -11.40 -7.39
CA GLU A 125 -0.67 -11.78 -7.27
C GLU A 125 0.08 -10.67 -6.52
N ALA A 126 0.73 -11.03 -5.43
CA ALA A 126 1.58 -10.17 -4.63
C ALA A 126 3.01 -10.12 -5.19
N GLN A 127 3.69 -9.00 -4.93
CA GLN A 127 5.14 -8.93 -5.04
C GLN A 127 5.81 -9.96 -4.10
N PRO A 128 7.06 -10.38 -4.38
CA PRO A 128 7.78 -11.31 -3.51
C PRO A 128 7.85 -10.76 -2.07
N LEU A 129 7.56 -11.62 -1.09
CA LEU A 129 7.56 -11.23 0.32
C LEU A 129 8.90 -11.59 0.97
N ASP A 130 9.49 -10.69 1.76
CA ASP A 130 10.73 -10.93 2.52
C ASP A 130 10.50 -11.81 3.77
N ALA A 131 9.24 -12.06 4.13
CA ALA A 131 8.81 -12.89 5.25
C ALA A 131 7.34 -13.34 5.01
N PRO A 132 6.85 -14.41 5.68
CA PRO A 132 5.43 -14.78 5.61
C PRO A 132 4.51 -13.61 5.98
N GLY A 133 3.45 -13.41 5.20
CA GLY A 133 2.56 -12.26 5.30
C GLY A 133 1.10 -12.66 5.51
N GLN A 134 0.36 -11.90 6.32
CA GLN A 134 -1.08 -12.06 6.48
C GLN A 134 -1.82 -10.99 5.66
N PHE A 135 -2.75 -11.45 4.84
CA PHE A 135 -3.62 -10.64 4.00
C PHE A 135 -5.07 -10.83 4.44
N ALA A 136 -5.88 -9.76 4.43
CA ALA A 136 -7.32 -9.89 4.68
C ALA A 136 -8.16 -8.97 3.82
N ALA A 137 -9.39 -9.38 3.57
CA ALA A 137 -10.46 -8.55 3.04
C ALA A 137 -11.57 -8.43 4.08
N ALA A 138 -12.12 -7.21 4.27
CA ALA A 138 -13.36 -7.01 5.01
C ALA A 138 -14.29 -6.09 4.24
N TRP A 139 -15.57 -6.46 4.13
CA TRP A 139 -16.55 -5.72 3.32
C TRP A 139 -17.66 -5.08 4.14
N PHE A 140 -18.03 -3.87 3.76
CA PHE A 140 -18.95 -3.00 4.49
C PHE A 140 -20.02 -2.45 3.55
N ARG A 141 -21.27 -2.32 4.00
CA ARG A 141 -22.32 -1.64 3.22
C ARG A 141 -22.01 -0.16 3.10
N MET A 142 -22.34 0.43 1.95
CA MET A 142 -22.29 1.87 1.76
C MET A 142 -23.69 2.49 1.66
N THR A 143 -23.83 3.67 2.24
CA THR A 143 -24.99 4.55 2.16
C THR A 143 -24.46 5.94 1.78
N ASP A 144 -25.08 6.61 0.81
CA ASP A 144 -24.71 7.97 0.35
C ASP A 144 -23.21 8.14 0.03
N GLY A 145 -22.60 7.11 -0.54
CA GLY A 145 -21.18 7.09 -0.92
C GLY A 145 -20.20 6.88 0.25
N GLN A 146 -20.68 6.59 1.47
CA GLN A 146 -19.83 6.32 2.63
C GLN A 146 -20.13 4.96 3.26
N VAL A 147 -19.12 4.35 3.88
CA VAL A 147 -19.28 3.15 4.70
C VAL A 147 -20.24 3.44 5.86
N ALA A 148 -21.36 2.72 5.90
CA ALA A 148 -22.49 2.99 6.80
C ALA A 148 -22.27 2.54 8.25
N SER A 149 -21.29 1.66 8.50
CA SER A 149 -20.94 1.15 9.82
C SER A 149 -19.47 0.69 9.85
N ASN A 150 -18.82 0.84 11.00
CA ASN A 150 -17.48 0.29 11.22
C ASN A 150 -17.48 -1.23 11.45
N THR A 151 -18.64 -1.87 11.56
CA THR A 151 -18.76 -3.34 11.62
C THR A 151 -18.83 -3.91 10.20
N PRO A 152 -17.92 -4.83 9.81
CA PRO A 152 -17.99 -5.47 8.51
C PRO A 152 -19.19 -6.43 8.42
N VAL A 153 -19.74 -6.57 7.22
CA VAL A 153 -20.76 -7.57 6.87
C VAL A 153 -20.14 -8.97 6.83
N GLY A 154 -18.88 -9.04 6.42
CA GLY A 154 -18.07 -10.24 6.48
C GLY A 154 -16.60 -9.90 6.29
N LYS A 155 -15.75 -10.88 6.55
CA LYS A 155 -14.30 -10.78 6.41
C LYS A 155 -13.74 -12.14 6.03
N ASP A 156 -12.55 -12.12 5.47
CA ASP A 156 -11.78 -13.29 5.11
C ASP A 156 -10.29 -12.99 5.25
N VAL A 157 -9.50 -13.99 5.62
CA VAL A 157 -8.08 -13.86 5.97
C VAL A 157 -7.32 -15.02 5.35
N ILE A 158 -6.18 -14.74 4.73
CA ILE A 158 -5.21 -15.74 4.29
C ILE A 158 -3.82 -15.36 4.78
N GLU A 159 -2.98 -16.37 4.96
CA GLU A 159 -1.55 -16.20 5.15
C GLU A 159 -0.86 -16.70 3.88
N LEU A 160 0.21 -16.03 3.46
CA LEU A 160 1.07 -16.42 2.35
C LEU A 160 2.47 -16.68 2.89
N GLU A 161 3.00 -17.85 2.58
CA GLU A 161 4.41 -18.19 2.83
C GLU A 161 5.33 -17.41 1.88
N MET A 162 6.61 -17.29 2.25
CA MET A 162 7.61 -16.45 1.55
C MET A 162 7.70 -16.70 0.02
N ASN A 163 7.47 -17.94 -0.42
CA ASN A 163 7.50 -18.33 -1.84
C ASN A 163 6.15 -18.18 -2.57
N GLN A 164 5.04 -18.07 -1.84
CA GLN A 164 3.72 -17.95 -2.41
C GLN A 164 3.44 -16.51 -2.85
N ARG A 165 2.92 -16.34 -4.06
CA ARG A 165 2.62 -15.01 -4.64
C ARG A 165 1.16 -14.84 -5.02
N SER A 166 0.51 -15.89 -5.51
CA SER A 166 -0.91 -15.83 -5.85
C SER A 166 -1.80 -16.19 -4.68
N GLY A 167 -2.95 -15.54 -4.60
CA GLY A 167 -3.97 -15.82 -3.61
C GLY A 167 -5.33 -15.30 -4.05
N TYR A 168 -6.35 -15.60 -3.26
CA TYR A 168 -7.67 -15.00 -3.41
C TYR A 168 -8.34 -14.81 -2.06
N PHE A 169 -9.27 -13.87 -1.98
CA PHE A 169 -10.27 -13.75 -0.92
C PHE A 169 -11.62 -14.34 -1.36
N GLN A 170 -12.36 -14.92 -0.42
CA GLN A 170 -13.73 -15.41 -0.61
C GLN A 170 -14.71 -14.40 -0.03
N ILE A 171 -15.48 -13.74 -0.90
CA ILE A 171 -16.53 -12.80 -0.50
C ILE A 171 -17.85 -13.57 -0.45
N SER A 172 -18.16 -14.11 0.73
CA SER A 172 -19.32 -14.98 0.96
C SER A 172 -20.60 -14.20 1.28
N ARG A 173 -21.73 -14.77 0.87
CA ARG A 173 -23.07 -14.27 1.21
C ARG A 173 -23.28 -14.35 2.73
N PRO A 174 -23.64 -13.24 3.39
CA PRO A 174 -23.93 -13.25 4.83
C PRO A 174 -25.20 -14.05 5.13
N ALA A 175 -25.37 -14.47 6.39
CA ALA A 175 -26.45 -15.39 6.80
C ALA A 175 -27.86 -14.82 6.55
N GLU A 176 -28.05 -13.51 6.70
CA GLU A 176 -29.31 -12.81 6.37
C GLU A 176 -29.52 -12.58 4.86
N GLY A 177 -28.58 -13.03 4.01
CA GLY A 177 -28.55 -12.77 2.59
C GLY A 177 -28.00 -11.39 2.22
N TRP A 178 -27.62 -11.22 0.96
CA TRP A 178 -27.23 -9.91 0.46
C TRP A 178 -28.39 -8.91 0.53
N LYS A 179 -28.05 -7.64 0.77
CA LYS A 179 -28.99 -6.52 0.72
C LYS A 179 -28.58 -5.64 -0.47
N PRO A 180 -29.48 -5.25 -1.40
CA PRO A 180 -29.10 -4.50 -2.59
C PRO A 180 -28.33 -3.21 -2.28
N GLY A 181 -27.53 -2.76 -3.24
CA GLY A 181 -26.75 -1.53 -3.15
C GLY A 181 -25.23 -1.76 -3.14
N LYS A 182 -24.50 -0.69 -2.87
CA LYS A 182 -23.02 -0.68 -2.92
C LYS A 182 -22.37 -1.16 -1.63
N TYR A 183 -21.18 -1.72 -1.79
CA TYR A 183 -20.30 -2.21 -0.73
C TYR A 183 -18.87 -1.75 -1.01
N GLN A 184 -18.13 -1.42 0.06
CA GLN A 184 -16.69 -1.20 0.00
C GLN A 184 -15.97 -2.38 0.66
N VAL A 185 -14.98 -2.92 -0.02
CA VAL A 185 -13.99 -3.85 0.55
C VAL A 185 -12.76 -3.04 0.96
N LYS A 186 -12.22 -3.34 2.14
CA LYS A 186 -10.90 -2.88 2.58
C LYS A 186 -9.96 -4.07 2.58
N ILE A 187 -8.80 -3.90 1.97
CA ILE A 187 -7.74 -4.91 1.90
C ILE A 187 -6.68 -4.53 2.93
N PHE A 188 -6.26 -5.48 3.74
CA PHE A 188 -5.33 -5.31 4.85
C PHE A 188 -4.09 -6.18 4.64
N TYR A 189 -2.95 -5.71 5.15
CA TYR A 189 -1.70 -6.46 5.21
C TYR A 189 -1.01 -6.29 6.58
N GLY A 190 -0.40 -7.36 7.07
CA GLY A 190 0.32 -7.37 8.34
C GLY A 190 1.11 -8.67 8.54
N SER A 191 1.74 -8.81 9.70
CA SER A 191 2.42 -10.05 10.06
C SER A 191 1.43 -11.13 10.53
N PRO A 192 1.68 -12.43 10.25
CA PRO A 192 0.90 -13.55 10.77
C PRO A 192 0.61 -13.46 12.27
N GLY A 193 -0.59 -13.88 12.65
CA GLY A 193 -1.06 -13.86 14.04
C GLY A 193 -1.34 -12.47 14.65
N GLN A 194 -1.13 -11.35 13.94
CA GLN A 194 -1.47 -10.02 14.46
C GLN A 194 -2.95 -9.66 14.24
N ALA A 195 -3.49 -8.83 15.13
CA ALA A 195 -4.81 -8.22 14.92
C ALA A 195 -4.70 -7.15 13.82
N LEU A 196 -5.53 -7.25 12.78
CA LEU A 196 -5.55 -6.28 11.70
C LEU A 196 -6.36 -5.04 12.09
N HIS A 197 -5.69 -3.89 12.11
CA HIS A 197 -6.27 -2.61 12.51
C HIS A 197 -6.54 -1.69 11.32
N ALA A 198 -7.25 -0.59 11.52
CA ALA A 198 -7.58 0.37 10.46
C ALA A 198 -6.34 1.02 9.80
N VAL A 199 -5.19 1.00 10.48
CA VAL A 199 -3.89 1.48 9.95
C VAL A 199 -3.22 0.47 8.99
N ASN A 200 -3.68 -0.78 8.96
CA ASN A 200 -3.15 -1.84 8.10
C ASN A 200 -3.83 -1.91 6.72
N VAL A 201 -4.73 -0.98 6.41
CA VAL A 201 -5.41 -0.95 5.10
C VAL A 201 -4.42 -0.52 4.03
N ILE A 202 -4.21 -1.39 3.04
CA ILE A 202 -3.30 -1.17 1.90
C ILE A 202 -4.03 -0.84 0.60
N GLY A 203 -5.37 -0.92 0.61
CA GLY A 203 -6.20 -0.49 -0.51
C GLY A 203 -7.68 -0.80 -0.30
N THR A 204 -8.51 -0.33 -1.22
CA THR A 204 -9.97 -0.51 -1.20
C THR A 204 -10.50 -0.90 -2.57
N MET A 205 -11.66 -1.54 -2.60
CA MET A 205 -12.38 -1.95 -3.81
C MET A 205 -13.87 -1.71 -3.58
N GLU A 206 -14.66 -1.53 -4.64
CA GLU A 206 -16.12 -1.43 -4.54
C GLU A 206 -16.81 -2.54 -5.33
N PHE A 207 -17.92 -3.04 -4.80
CA PHE A 207 -18.86 -3.88 -5.54
C PHE A 207 -20.31 -3.46 -5.30
N THR A 208 -21.21 -3.87 -6.19
CA THR A 208 -22.65 -3.60 -6.10
C THR A 208 -23.42 -4.90 -6.14
N ILE A 209 -24.31 -5.11 -5.18
CA ILE A 209 -25.34 -6.14 -5.27
C ILE A 209 -26.55 -5.56 -6.04
N LYS A 210 -26.88 -6.17 -7.19
CA LYS A 210 -28.09 -5.86 -7.96
C LYS A 210 -29.30 -6.51 -7.29
N GLY A 211 -30.35 -5.71 -7.09
CA GLY A 211 -31.67 -6.15 -6.65
C GLY A 211 -32.55 -6.61 -7.80
#